data_AF-A0A3B7PPN5-F1
#
_entry.id   AF-A0A3B7PPN5-F1
#
_cell.length_a   1.000
_cell.length_b   1.000
_cell.length_c   1.000
_cell.angle_alpha   90.00
_cell.angle_beta   90.00
_cell.angle_gamma   90.00
#
_symmetry.space_group_name_H-M   'P 1'
#
loop_
_entity.id
_entity.type
_entity.pdbx_description
1 polymer ?
#
loop_
_entity_poly.entity_id
_entity_poly.type
_entity_poly.pdbx_seq_one_letter_code
_entity_poly.pdbx_strand_id
1 'polypeptide(L)'
;MAARGRPAKILTSNDLMTLQQFLKNLPFLKKNQQQALTLLQQANGIFNDKQLNLLKAADRDKNQFLKRQALIEQIKLKDKNQQPLLANETEILALLTQEMDQDNFFRLDRALESYQKIEKAALENRIRLENEHKREILQKSHKELTDAQKKRNAENQLKYALGGAVLAAWNKLNLSTENIDPEKVKNTIVNNQNFFRMVSNTTLYQYIHPRTENYFRSRELFIKVIEGLCEYDDHGTELYIFEADSHLKPQ
;
A
#
# COMPACT_ATOMS: atom_id res chain seq x y z
N MET A 1 6.51 25.08 -24.10
CA MET A 1 5.37 25.02 -23.17
C MET A 1 4.14 24.56 -23.95
N ALA A 2 3.68 23.32 -23.77
CA ALA A 2 2.45 22.86 -24.42
C ALA A 2 1.26 23.48 -23.69
N ALA A 3 0.51 24.37 -24.35
CA ALA A 3 -0.75 24.87 -23.84
C ALA A 3 -1.70 23.69 -23.68
N ARG A 4 -1.87 23.19 -22.44
CA ARG A 4 -2.86 22.19 -22.07
C ARG A 4 -4.25 22.81 -22.16
N GLY A 5 -4.72 23.05 -23.38
CA GLY A 5 -6.10 23.40 -23.69
C GLY A 5 -6.89 22.13 -24.00
N ARG A 6 -8.11 22.03 -23.49
CA ARG A 6 -9.07 21.00 -23.92
C ARG A 6 -9.23 21.10 -25.45
N PRO A 7 -9.13 20.00 -26.21
CA PRO A 7 -9.28 20.05 -27.66
C PRO A 7 -10.63 20.69 -28.05
N ALA A 8 -10.60 21.55 -29.07
CA ALA A 8 -11.80 22.22 -29.55
C ALA A 8 -12.81 21.17 -30.02
N LYS A 9 -14.03 21.21 -29.48
CA LYS A 9 -15.10 20.28 -29.88
C LYS A 9 -15.43 20.52 -31.36
N ILE A 10 -15.30 19.48 -32.18
CA ILE A 10 -15.73 19.46 -33.59
C ILE A 10 -17.09 18.76 -33.62
N LEU A 11 -18.08 19.37 -34.27
CA LEU A 11 -19.39 18.75 -34.48
C LEU A 11 -19.34 17.99 -35.81
N THR A 12 -19.56 16.68 -35.78
CA THR A 12 -19.69 15.85 -36.97
C THR A 12 -21.09 15.98 -37.59
N SER A 13 -21.26 15.58 -38.84
CA SER A 13 -22.59 15.55 -39.48
C SER A 13 -23.59 14.69 -38.68
N ASN A 14 -23.12 13.60 -38.08
CA ASN A 14 -23.96 12.77 -37.22
C ASN A 14 -24.38 13.48 -35.93
N ASP A 15 -23.49 14.27 -35.31
CA ASP A 15 -23.82 15.06 -34.13
C ASP A 15 -24.92 16.09 -34.43
N LEU A 16 -24.86 16.72 -35.60
CA LEU A 16 -25.84 17.70 -36.06
C LEU A 16 -27.22 17.06 -36.32
N MET A 17 -27.25 15.91 -36.98
CA MET A 17 -28.48 15.12 -37.19
C MET A 17 -29.12 14.70 -35.86
N THR A 18 -28.29 14.18 -34.95
CA THR A 18 -28.74 13.78 -33.59
C THR A 18 -29.28 14.98 -32.81
N LEU A 19 -28.60 16.13 -32.90
CA LEU A 19 -29.05 17.36 -32.27
C LEU A 19 -30.39 17.82 -32.85
N GLN A 20 -30.56 17.81 -34.17
CA GLN A 20 -31.81 18.22 -34.81
C GLN A 20 -32.99 17.33 -34.38
N GLN A 21 -32.80 16.01 -34.38
CA GLN A 21 -33.82 15.07 -33.92
C GLN A 21 -34.18 15.29 -32.46
N PHE A 22 -33.18 15.48 -31.59
CA PHE A 22 -33.41 15.79 -30.17
C PHE A 22 -34.23 17.07 -30.00
N LEU A 23 -33.88 18.15 -30.70
CA LEU A 23 -34.57 19.43 -30.60
C LEU A 23 -36.01 19.37 -31.14
N LYS A 24 -36.29 18.56 -32.16
CA LYS A 24 -37.66 18.33 -32.65
C LYS A 24 -38.54 17.61 -31.64
N ASN A 25 -37.96 16.74 -30.83
CA ASN A 25 -38.68 15.89 -29.89
C ASN A 25 -38.76 16.47 -28.47
N LEU A 26 -38.10 17.60 -28.21
CA LEU A 26 -38.11 18.22 -26.88
C LEU A 26 -39.44 18.97 -26.66
N PRO A 27 -40.15 18.76 -25.54
CA PRO A 27 -41.47 19.37 -25.31
C PRO A 27 -41.45 20.89 -25.34
N PHE A 28 -40.42 21.49 -24.72
CA PHE A 28 -40.24 22.94 -24.66
C PHE A 28 -38.78 23.30 -24.94
N LEU A 29 -38.59 24.28 -25.82
CA LEU A 29 -37.27 24.72 -26.27
C LEU A 29 -36.89 26.06 -25.66
N LYS A 30 -35.65 26.18 -25.21
CA LYS A 30 -35.02 27.46 -24.86
C LYS A 30 -34.81 28.30 -26.13
N LYS A 31 -34.68 29.62 -25.98
CA LYS A 31 -34.50 30.55 -27.12
C LYS A 31 -33.31 30.16 -28.03
N ASN A 32 -32.17 29.78 -27.43
CA ASN A 32 -31.00 29.31 -28.17
C ASN A 32 -31.24 27.98 -28.91
N GLN A 33 -32.01 27.07 -28.32
CA GLN A 33 -32.40 25.79 -28.90
C GLN A 33 -33.37 25.96 -30.07
N GLN A 34 -34.33 26.89 -29.96
CA GLN A 34 -35.21 27.27 -31.07
C GLN A 34 -34.41 27.81 -32.25
N GLN A 35 -33.48 28.75 -32.00
CA GLN A 35 -32.60 29.30 -33.03
C GLN A 35 -31.71 28.21 -33.66
N ALA A 36 -31.19 27.28 -32.87
CA ALA A 36 -30.41 26.15 -33.36
C ALA A 36 -31.26 25.20 -34.24
N LEU A 37 -32.51 24.94 -33.86
CA LEU A 37 -33.41 24.09 -34.64
C LEU A 37 -33.75 24.72 -35.99
N THR A 38 -34.09 26.02 -36.03
CA THR A 38 -34.33 26.75 -37.28
C THR A 38 -33.10 26.73 -38.17
N LEU A 39 -31.92 26.97 -37.60
CA LEU A 39 -30.65 26.92 -38.32
C LEU A 39 -30.37 25.54 -38.94
N LEU A 40 -30.61 24.46 -38.20
CA LEU A 40 -30.44 23.08 -38.67
C LEU A 40 -31.46 22.68 -39.74
N GLN A 41 -32.62 23.32 -39.78
CA GLN A 41 -33.65 23.07 -40.80
C GLN A 41 -33.41 23.86 -42.10
N GLN A 42 -32.77 25.03 -42.01
CA GLN A 42 -32.57 25.94 -43.15
C GLN A 42 -31.22 25.76 -43.86
N ALA A 43 -30.20 25.22 -43.19
CA ALA A 43 -28.84 25.20 -43.70
C ALA A 43 -28.49 23.91 -44.47
N ASN A 44 -27.84 24.05 -45.64
CA ASN A 44 -27.27 22.95 -46.43
C ASN A 44 -25.93 22.42 -45.88
N GLY A 45 -25.71 22.48 -44.56
CA GLY A 45 -24.52 21.92 -43.90
C GLY A 45 -23.28 22.82 -43.82
N ILE A 46 -23.35 24.08 -44.29
CA ILE A 46 -22.27 25.07 -44.15
C ILE A 46 -22.65 26.10 -43.07
N PHE A 47 -21.86 26.19 -42.00
CA PHE A 47 -22.10 27.09 -40.88
C PHE A 47 -20.91 28.04 -40.66
N ASN A 48 -21.20 29.31 -40.40
CA ASN A 48 -20.18 30.26 -39.94
C ASN A 48 -19.83 30.05 -38.45
N ASP A 49 -18.79 30.70 -37.95
CA ASP A 49 -18.32 30.52 -36.56
C ASP A 49 -19.38 30.83 -35.49
N LYS A 50 -20.22 31.85 -35.73
CA LYS A 50 -21.29 32.21 -34.79
C LYS A 50 -22.38 31.13 -34.75
N GLN A 51 -22.77 30.64 -35.92
CA GLN A 51 -23.71 29.52 -36.08
C GLN A 51 -23.15 28.24 -35.44
N LEU A 52 -21.87 27.94 -35.67
CA LEU A 52 -21.21 26.78 -35.08
C LEU A 52 -21.13 26.87 -33.54
N ASN A 53 -20.88 28.07 -32.99
CA ASN A 53 -20.89 28.29 -31.54
C ASN A 53 -22.29 28.11 -30.94
N LEU A 54 -23.34 28.58 -31.62
CA LEU A 54 -24.73 28.34 -31.21
C LEU A 54 -25.05 26.84 -31.19
N LEU A 55 -24.67 26.09 -32.24
CA LEU A 55 -24.88 24.65 -32.31
C LEU A 55 -24.09 23.89 -31.22
N LYS A 56 -22.85 24.32 -30.93
CA LYS A 56 -22.05 23.75 -29.82
C LYS A 56 -22.69 24.01 -28.46
N ALA A 57 -23.30 25.18 -28.25
CA ALA A 57 -24.02 25.50 -27.03
C ALA A 57 -25.31 24.65 -26.90
N ALA A 58 -26.12 24.56 -27.96
CA ALA A 58 -27.31 23.73 -27.98
C ALA A 58 -26.98 22.23 -27.77
N ASP A 59 -25.88 21.74 -28.35
CA ASP A 59 -25.43 20.37 -28.11
C ASP A 59 -24.94 20.14 -26.68
N ARG A 60 -24.34 21.15 -26.03
CA ARG A 60 -24.01 21.09 -24.60
C ARG A 60 -25.28 21.00 -23.76
N ASP A 61 -26.31 21.79 -24.08
CA ASP A 61 -27.59 21.78 -23.39
C ASP A 61 -28.30 20.42 -23.56
N LYS A 62 -28.28 19.82 -24.77
CA LYS A 62 -28.73 18.45 -25.02
C LYS A 62 -28.06 17.46 -24.07
N ASN A 63 -26.74 17.49 -24.01
CA ASN A 63 -25.97 16.57 -23.17
C ASN A 63 -26.25 16.78 -21.68
N GLN A 64 -26.48 18.01 -21.23
CA GLN A 64 -26.91 18.30 -19.86
C GLN A 64 -28.31 17.77 -19.58
N PHE A 65 -29.25 17.96 -20.49
CA PHE A 65 -30.60 17.44 -20.37
C PHE A 65 -30.60 15.91 -20.27
N LEU A 66 -29.88 15.20 -21.14
CA LEU A 66 -29.78 13.72 -21.07
C LEU A 66 -29.21 13.24 -19.73
N LYS A 67 -28.21 13.95 -19.18
CA LYS A 67 -27.68 13.66 -17.84
C LYS A 67 -28.72 13.88 -16.75
N ARG A 68 -29.54 14.91 -16.87
CA ARG A 68 -30.64 15.20 -15.92
C ARG A 68 -31.74 14.13 -16.00
N GLN A 69 -32.04 13.61 -17.20
CA GLN A 69 -32.95 12.47 -17.36
C GLN A 69 -32.41 11.21 -16.68
N ALA A 70 -31.12 10.90 -16.86
CA ALA A 70 -30.50 9.79 -16.15
C ALA A 70 -30.55 9.97 -14.61
N LEU A 71 -30.42 11.22 -14.13
CA LEU A 71 -30.53 11.53 -12.71
C LEU A 71 -31.95 11.33 -12.16
N ILE A 72 -32.98 11.68 -12.94
CA ILE A 72 -34.38 11.39 -12.59
C ILE A 72 -34.56 9.89 -12.38
N GLU A 73 -34.06 9.05 -13.29
CA GLU A 73 -34.20 7.59 -13.18
C GLU A 73 -33.47 7.05 -11.94
N GLN A 74 -32.32 7.62 -11.57
CA GLN A 74 -31.64 7.29 -10.32
C GLN A 74 -32.48 7.67 -9.09
N ILE A 75 -33.09 8.86 -9.07
CA ILE A 75 -33.95 9.31 -7.97
C ILE A 75 -35.18 8.40 -7.83
N LYS A 76 -35.84 8.07 -8.94
CA LYS A 76 -36.98 7.11 -8.95
C LYS A 76 -36.57 5.73 -8.44
N LEU A 77 -35.38 5.25 -8.81
CA LEU A 77 -34.88 3.97 -8.32
C LEU A 77 -34.63 4.00 -6.80
N LYS A 78 -34.08 5.10 -6.27
CA LYS A 78 -33.91 5.27 -4.82
C LYS A 78 -35.26 5.23 -4.09
N ASP A 79 -36.24 5.97 -4.60
CA ASP A 79 -37.60 6.01 -4.05
C ASP A 79 -38.26 4.63 -4.07
N LYS A 80 -38.21 3.92 -5.20
CA LYS A 80 -38.69 2.55 -5.34
C LYS A 80 -38.04 1.58 -4.34
N ASN A 81 -36.76 1.77 -4.06
CA ASN A 81 -36.00 0.97 -3.11
C ASN A 81 -36.15 1.44 -1.65
N GLN A 82 -37.06 2.39 -1.38
CA GLN A 82 -37.33 2.94 -0.05
C GLN A 82 -36.09 3.53 0.63
N GLN A 83 -35.14 4.04 -0.17
CA GLN A 83 -33.97 4.72 0.36
C GLN A 83 -34.35 6.13 0.84
N PRO A 84 -33.68 6.66 1.89
CA PRO A 84 -33.94 8.01 2.36
C PRO A 84 -33.62 9.03 1.26
N LEU A 85 -34.62 9.84 0.91
CA LEU A 85 -34.50 10.89 -0.10
C LEU A 85 -34.10 12.21 0.54
N LEU A 86 -33.28 12.99 -0.18
CA LEU A 86 -33.00 14.37 0.16
C LEU A 86 -34.21 15.26 -0.16
N ALA A 87 -34.35 16.39 0.53
CA ALA A 87 -35.43 17.35 0.28
C ALA A 87 -35.57 17.73 -1.21
N ASN A 88 -34.44 17.93 -1.88
CA ASN A 88 -34.38 18.25 -3.31
C ASN A 88 -34.88 17.09 -4.19
N GLU A 89 -34.60 15.85 -3.81
CA GLU A 89 -35.06 14.66 -4.52
C GLU A 89 -36.58 14.50 -4.35
N THR A 90 -37.10 14.76 -3.16
CA THR A 90 -38.54 14.80 -2.90
C THR A 90 -39.25 15.90 -3.72
N GLU A 91 -38.67 17.10 -3.80
CA GLU A 91 -39.20 18.18 -4.65
C GLU A 91 -39.21 17.78 -6.13
N ILE A 92 -38.14 17.16 -6.63
CA ILE A 92 -38.05 16.66 -8.02
C ILE A 92 -39.14 15.62 -8.28
N LEU A 93 -39.35 14.66 -7.38
CA LEU A 93 -40.42 13.66 -7.51
C LEU A 93 -41.81 14.30 -7.48
N ALA A 94 -42.03 15.28 -6.61
CA ALA A 94 -43.30 16.02 -6.57
C ALA A 94 -43.57 16.75 -7.89
N LEU A 95 -42.57 17.44 -8.47
CA LEU A 95 -42.69 18.10 -9.77
C LEU A 95 -42.98 17.11 -10.92
N LEU A 96 -42.46 15.89 -10.84
CA LEU A 96 -42.72 14.85 -11.85
C LEU A 96 -44.17 14.32 -11.80
N THR A 97 -44.90 14.51 -10.70
CA THR A 97 -46.33 14.14 -10.59
C THR A 97 -47.28 15.21 -11.10
N GLN A 98 -46.80 16.43 -11.32
CA GLN A 98 -47.61 17.55 -11.80
C GLN A 98 -47.81 17.48 -13.32
N GLU A 99 -48.87 18.11 -13.82
CA GLU A 99 -49.07 18.28 -15.25
C GLU A 99 -47.89 19.08 -15.85
N MET A 100 -47.31 18.53 -16.93
CA MET A 100 -46.07 19.04 -17.50
C MET A 100 -46.33 20.17 -18.49
N ASP A 101 -46.65 21.34 -17.97
CA ASP A 101 -46.68 22.58 -18.75
C ASP A 101 -45.27 23.20 -18.91
N GLN A 102 -45.20 24.32 -19.63
CA GLN A 102 -43.94 24.99 -19.91
C GLN A 102 -43.23 25.46 -18.63
N ASP A 103 -43.97 25.95 -17.64
CA ASP A 103 -43.38 26.46 -16.40
C ASP A 103 -42.83 25.33 -15.55
N ASN A 104 -43.61 24.28 -15.34
CA ASN A 104 -43.23 23.08 -14.61
C ASN A 104 -42.03 22.37 -15.26
N PHE A 105 -41.96 22.35 -16.60
CA PHE A 105 -40.80 21.83 -17.32
C PHE A 105 -39.50 22.57 -16.97
N PHE A 106 -39.50 23.90 -17.01
CA PHE A 106 -38.31 24.68 -16.68
C PHE A 106 -38.01 24.75 -15.18
N ARG A 107 -39.04 24.64 -14.33
CA ARG A 107 -38.86 24.48 -12.88
C ARG A 107 -38.17 23.16 -12.55
N LEU A 108 -38.60 22.06 -13.16
CA LEU A 108 -37.95 20.76 -13.03
C LEU A 108 -36.49 20.80 -13.54
N ASP A 109 -36.23 21.40 -14.71
CA ASP A 109 -34.87 21.56 -15.25
C ASP A 109 -33.95 22.32 -14.27
N ARG A 110 -34.49 23.37 -13.61
CA ARG A 110 -33.76 24.17 -12.62
C ARG A 110 -33.53 23.40 -11.31
N ALA A 111 -34.51 22.66 -10.82
CA ALA A 111 -34.39 21.83 -9.63
C ALA A 111 -33.31 20.76 -9.82
N LEU A 112 -33.31 20.08 -10.98
CA LEU A 112 -32.29 19.09 -11.35
C LEU A 112 -30.90 19.71 -11.48
N GLU A 113 -30.78 20.92 -12.05
CA GLU A 113 -29.51 21.63 -12.11
C GLU A 113 -28.96 21.97 -10.72
N SER A 114 -29.82 22.46 -9.83
CA SER A 114 -29.45 22.75 -8.43
C SER A 114 -28.95 21.50 -7.73
N TYR A 115 -29.70 20.40 -7.86
CA TYR A 115 -29.33 19.12 -7.26
C TYR A 115 -27.98 18.60 -7.77
N GLN A 116 -27.74 18.64 -9.08
CA GLN A 116 -26.45 18.28 -9.68
C GLN A 116 -25.28 19.10 -9.13
N LYS A 117 -25.47 20.40 -8.89
CA LYS A 117 -24.42 21.27 -8.31
C LYS A 117 -24.11 20.87 -6.88
N ILE A 118 -25.13 20.58 -6.07
CA ILE A 118 -24.97 20.13 -4.68
C ILE A 118 -24.25 18.79 -4.64
N GLU A 119 -24.66 17.83 -5.46
CA GLU A 119 -24.03 16.50 -5.53
C GLU A 119 -22.55 16.61 -5.93
N LYS A 120 -22.25 17.43 -6.95
CA LYS A 120 -20.88 17.68 -7.36
C LYS A 120 -20.04 18.30 -6.25
N ALA A 121 -20.56 19.30 -5.54
CA ALA A 121 -19.86 19.94 -4.42
C ALA A 121 -19.63 18.95 -3.26
N ALA A 122 -20.60 18.10 -2.97
CA ALA A 122 -20.47 17.04 -1.96
C ALA A 122 -19.39 16.02 -2.34
N LEU A 123 -19.34 15.62 -3.62
CA LEU A 123 -18.31 14.73 -4.14
C LEU A 123 -16.91 15.38 -4.08
N GLU A 124 -16.78 16.63 -4.50
CA GLU A 124 -15.52 17.38 -4.44
C GLU A 124 -15.03 17.54 -3.00
N ASN A 125 -15.92 17.85 -2.05
CA ASN A 125 -15.58 17.91 -0.63
C ASN A 125 -15.13 16.54 -0.09
N ARG A 126 -15.81 15.45 -0.47
CA ARG A 126 -15.39 14.08 -0.09
C ARG A 126 -13.99 13.76 -0.61
N ILE A 127 -13.73 14.04 -1.89
CA ILE A 127 -12.40 13.84 -2.50
C ILE A 127 -11.35 14.70 -1.80
N ARG A 128 -11.66 15.95 -1.45
CA ARG A 128 -10.73 16.82 -0.70
C ARG A 128 -10.38 16.22 0.65
N LEU A 129 -11.38 15.82 1.43
CA LEU A 129 -11.18 15.20 2.75
C LEU A 129 -10.36 13.90 2.65
N GLU A 130 -10.63 13.06 1.64
CA GLU A 130 -9.87 11.84 1.42
C GLU A 130 -8.40 12.15 1.07
N ASN A 131 -8.16 13.15 0.24
CA ASN A 131 -6.80 13.59 -0.10
C ASN A 131 -6.07 14.22 1.09
N GLU A 132 -6.75 14.99 1.93
CA GLU A 132 -6.22 15.50 3.19
C GLU A 132 -5.84 14.35 4.13
N HIS A 133 -6.73 13.37 4.31
CA HIS A 133 -6.45 12.19 5.12
C HIS A 133 -5.24 11.41 4.60
N LYS A 134 -5.13 11.21 3.28
CA LYS A 134 -3.94 10.60 2.65
C LYS A 134 -2.67 11.39 2.94
N ARG A 135 -2.72 12.72 2.85
CA ARG A 135 -1.58 13.60 3.19
C ARG A 135 -1.19 13.48 4.66
N GLU A 136 -2.15 13.45 5.58
CA GLU A 136 -1.88 13.25 7.00
C GLU A 136 -1.24 11.89 7.29
N ILE A 137 -1.72 10.82 6.65
CA ILE A 137 -1.11 9.49 6.77
C ILE A 137 0.32 9.54 6.26
N LEU A 138 0.57 10.12 5.08
CA LEU A 138 1.91 10.25 4.52
C LEU A 138 2.83 11.07 5.43
N GLN A 139 2.36 12.17 6.00
CA GLN A 139 3.13 12.96 6.98
C GLN A 139 3.41 12.19 8.27
N LYS A 140 2.45 11.43 8.80
CA LYS A 140 2.65 10.56 9.97
C LYS A 140 3.66 9.45 9.68
N SER A 141 3.64 8.89 8.48
CA SER A 141 4.61 7.89 8.00
C SER A 141 5.99 8.47 7.69
N HIS A 142 6.08 9.78 7.40
CA HIS A 142 7.33 10.54 7.22
C HIS A 142 7.82 11.23 8.50
N LYS A 143 7.29 10.90 9.68
CA LYS A 143 7.93 11.32 10.93
C LYS A 143 9.36 10.79 10.94
N GLU A 144 10.33 11.70 10.86
CA GLU A 144 11.72 11.38 11.14
C GLU A 144 11.76 10.73 12.53
N LEU A 145 12.21 9.46 12.57
CA LEU A 145 12.44 8.78 13.83
C LEU A 145 13.40 9.67 14.64
N THR A 146 13.04 9.95 15.89
CA THR A 146 13.98 10.65 16.78
C THR A 146 15.26 9.82 16.89
N ASP A 147 16.40 10.45 17.18
CA ASP A 147 17.67 9.70 17.27
C ASP A 147 17.61 8.57 18.32
N ALA A 148 16.81 8.76 19.37
CA ALA A 148 16.50 7.71 20.35
C ALA A 148 15.74 6.52 19.73
N GLN A 149 14.82 6.75 18.79
CA GLN A 149 14.10 5.68 18.08
C GLN A 149 14.99 5.00 17.02
N LYS A 150 15.83 5.77 16.31
CA LYS A 150 16.82 5.21 15.38
C LYS A 150 17.78 4.27 16.11
N LYS A 151 18.30 4.70 17.26
CA LYS A 151 19.19 3.89 18.11
C LYS A 151 18.52 2.59 18.58
N ARG A 152 17.27 2.66 19.08
CA ARG A 152 16.51 1.46 19.48
C ARG A 152 16.26 0.51 18.31
N ASN A 153 15.94 1.01 17.12
CA ASN A 153 15.74 0.17 15.94
C ASN A 153 17.04 -0.52 15.52
N ALA A 154 18.17 0.19 15.52
CA ALA A 154 19.48 -0.39 15.22
C ALA A 154 19.87 -1.46 16.27
N GLU A 155 19.65 -1.19 17.56
CA GLU A 155 19.88 -2.17 18.63
C GLU A 155 19.00 -3.41 18.47
N ASN A 156 17.72 -3.25 18.09
CA ASN A 156 16.82 -4.38 17.85
C ASN A 156 17.23 -5.18 16.62
N GLN A 157 17.61 -4.52 15.52
CA GLN A 157 18.14 -5.18 14.33
C GLN A 157 19.38 -6.01 14.67
N LEU A 158 20.30 -5.47 15.47
CA LEU A 158 21.49 -6.20 15.93
C LEU A 158 21.11 -7.42 16.78
N LYS A 159 20.16 -7.28 17.71
CA LYS A 159 19.67 -8.42 18.52
C LYS A 159 19.10 -9.54 17.65
N TYR A 160 18.30 -9.21 16.64
CA TYR A 160 17.77 -10.21 15.71
C TYR A 160 18.86 -10.87 14.86
N ALA A 161 19.82 -10.08 14.36
CA ALA A 161 20.95 -10.61 13.59
C ALA A 161 21.80 -11.57 14.43
N LEU A 162 22.12 -11.20 15.68
CA LEU A 162 22.86 -12.05 16.62
C LEU A 162 22.07 -13.31 16.98
N GLY A 163 20.77 -13.20 17.27
CA GLY A 163 19.91 -14.35 17.53
C GLY A 163 19.88 -15.33 16.35
N GLY A 164 19.76 -14.80 15.12
CA GLY A 164 19.83 -15.61 13.90
C GLY A 164 21.19 -16.30 13.71
N ALA A 165 22.29 -15.62 13.99
CA ALA A 165 23.64 -16.19 13.91
C ALA A 165 23.84 -17.32 14.94
N VAL A 166 23.36 -17.13 16.18
CA VAL A 166 23.41 -18.15 17.23
C VAL A 166 22.58 -19.38 16.84
N LEU A 167 21.36 -19.18 16.32
CA LEU A 167 20.53 -20.29 15.82
C LEU A 167 21.20 -21.04 14.66
N ALA A 168 21.82 -20.33 13.72
CA ALA A 168 22.55 -20.95 12.63
C ALA A 168 23.75 -21.78 13.13
N ALA A 169 24.48 -21.30 14.13
CA ALA A 169 25.56 -22.05 14.77
C ALA A 169 25.03 -23.28 15.53
N TRP A 170 23.91 -23.14 16.24
CA TRP A 170 23.25 -24.23 16.96
C TRP A 170 22.85 -25.38 16.03
N ASN A 171 22.24 -25.03 14.89
CA ASN A 171 21.87 -25.99 13.85
C ASN A 171 23.10 -26.68 13.23
N LYS A 172 24.19 -25.96 12.99
CA LYS A 172 25.45 -26.56 12.49
C LYS A 172 26.05 -27.57 13.45
N LEU A 173 25.76 -27.47 14.75
CA LEU A 173 26.18 -28.42 15.76
C LEU A 173 25.18 -29.59 15.93
N ASN A 174 24.15 -29.67 15.09
CA ASN A 174 23.06 -30.66 15.16
C ASN A 174 22.37 -30.71 16.53
N LEU A 175 22.34 -29.58 17.24
CA LEU A 175 21.66 -29.47 18.52
C LEU A 175 20.17 -29.20 18.29
N SER A 176 19.30 -29.88 19.04
CA SER A 176 17.85 -29.68 18.92
C SER A 176 17.45 -28.24 19.25
N THR A 177 16.49 -27.72 18.49
CA THR A 177 15.85 -26.43 18.71
C THR A 177 14.54 -26.49 19.48
N GLU A 178 14.05 -27.69 19.79
CA GLU A 178 12.82 -27.88 20.55
C GLU A 178 13.05 -27.48 22.01
N ASN A 179 12.22 -26.55 22.51
CA ASN A 179 12.27 -26.05 23.89
C ASN A 179 13.66 -25.53 24.31
N ILE A 180 14.37 -24.86 23.39
CA ILE A 180 15.63 -24.19 23.73
C ILE A 180 15.40 -23.17 24.85
N ASP A 181 16.17 -23.33 25.92
CA ASP A 181 16.31 -22.34 26.98
C ASP A 181 17.43 -21.35 26.62
N PRO A 182 17.13 -20.04 26.44
CA PRO A 182 18.14 -19.03 26.11
C PRO A 182 19.28 -18.95 27.13
N GLU A 183 19.02 -19.24 28.41
CA GLU A 183 20.06 -19.24 29.44
C GLU A 183 21.03 -20.40 29.28
N LYS A 184 20.54 -21.59 28.89
CA LYS A 184 21.41 -22.71 28.52
C LYS A 184 22.27 -22.39 27.31
N VAL A 185 21.70 -21.73 26.29
CA VAL A 185 22.47 -21.31 25.10
C VAL A 185 23.60 -20.36 25.51
N LYS A 186 23.28 -19.33 26.32
CA LYS A 186 24.27 -18.37 26.84
C LYS A 186 25.36 -19.10 27.63
N ASN A 187 24.98 -19.97 28.56
CA ASN A 187 25.92 -20.70 29.40
C ASN A 187 26.81 -21.63 28.58
N THR A 188 26.28 -22.32 27.57
CA THR A 188 27.09 -23.15 26.66
C THR A 188 28.14 -22.32 25.93
N ILE A 189 27.78 -21.15 25.39
CA ILE A 189 28.72 -20.25 24.71
C ILE A 189 29.81 -19.78 25.67
N VAL A 190 29.42 -19.29 26.86
CA VAL A 190 30.35 -18.78 27.87
C VAL A 190 31.27 -19.89 28.39
N ASN A 191 30.73 -21.07 28.69
CA ASN A 191 31.48 -22.21 29.21
C ASN A 191 32.48 -22.74 28.18
N ASN A 192 32.09 -22.85 26.91
CA ASN A 192 33.02 -23.25 25.84
C ASN A 192 34.17 -22.24 25.70
N GLN A 193 33.88 -20.95 25.75
CA GLN A 193 34.92 -19.91 25.70
C GLN A 193 35.84 -19.97 26.92
N ASN A 194 35.29 -20.18 28.11
CA ASN A 194 36.05 -20.32 29.34
C ASN A 194 36.94 -21.57 29.33
N PHE A 195 36.40 -22.72 28.92
CA PHE A 195 37.15 -23.96 28.79
C PHE A 195 38.29 -23.81 27.78
N PHE A 196 38.02 -23.22 26.61
CA PHE A 196 39.05 -22.92 25.63
C PHE A 196 40.17 -22.04 26.23
N ARG A 197 39.81 -21.00 26.99
CA ARG A 197 40.79 -20.13 27.67
C ARG A 197 41.63 -20.90 28.70
N MET A 198 41.06 -21.88 29.40
CA MET A 198 41.82 -22.73 30.33
C MET A 198 42.80 -23.62 29.55
N VAL A 199 42.33 -24.30 28.51
CA VAL A 199 43.16 -25.15 27.65
C VAL A 199 44.29 -24.34 27.01
N SER A 200 43.99 -23.14 26.52
CA SER A 200 45.00 -22.28 25.86
C SER A 200 46.14 -21.86 26.78
N ASN A 201 45.91 -21.89 28.10
CA ASN A 201 46.90 -21.57 29.11
C ASN A 201 47.69 -22.79 29.61
N THR A 202 47.39 -23.99 29.11
CA THR A 202 48.15 -25.20 29.46
C THR A 202 49.52 -25.20 28.80
N THR A 203 50.50 -25.81 29.47
CA THR A 203 51.87 -25.95 28.96
C THR A 203 51.92 -26.58 27.57
N LEU A 204 51.16 -27.66 27.37
CA LEU A 204 51.12 -28.38 26.10
C LEU A 204 50.55 -27.51 24.97
N TYR A 205 49.45 -26.79 25.21
CA TYR A 205 48.86 -25.94 24.19
C TYR A 205 49.77 -24.76 23.83
N GLN A 206 50.39 -24.11 24.82
CA GLN A 206 51.34 -23.02 24.61
C GLN A 206 52.61 -23.47 23.86
N TYR A 207 53.01 -24.73 24.02
CA TYR A 207 54.09 -25.32 23.21
C TYR A 207 53.67 -25.54 21.75
N ILE A 208 52.45 -26.02 21.51
CA ILE A 208 51.94 -26.39 20.17
C ILE A 208 51.53 -25.17 19.34
N HIS A 209 50.85 -24.20 19.95
CA HIS A 209 50.19 -23.11 19.22
C HIS A 209 51.15 -22.26 18.36
N PRO A 210 52.33 -21.83 18.84
CA PRO A 210 53.29 -21.06 18.02
C PRO A 210 53.87 -21.84 16.84
N ARG A 211 53.80 -23.18 16.86
CA ARG A 211 54.42 -24.08 15.85
C ARG A 211 53.47 -24.48 14.73
N THR A 212 52.19 -24.15 14.85
CA THR A 212 51.15 -24.61 13.91
C THR A 212 50.52 -23.46 13.10
N GLU A 213 50.81 -22.20 13.47
CA GLU A 213 50.39 -20.94 12.81
C GLU A 213 48.87 -20.76 12.56
N ASN A 214 48.06 -21.78 12.83
CA ASN A 214 46.64 -21.88 12.51
C ASN A 214 45.89 -22.55 13.65
N TYR A 215 44.82 -21.90 14.11
CA TYR A 215 43.98 -22.36 15.22
C TYR A 215 43.47 -23.81 15.06
N PHE A 216 42.96 -24.16 13.88
CA PHE A 216 42.42 -25.50 13.64
C PHE A 216 43.52 -26.56 13.68
N ARG A 217 44.70 -26.26 13.13
CA ARG A 217 45.87 -27.15 13.18
C ARG A 217 46.42 -27.28 14.60
N SER A 218 46.47 -26.20 15.38
CA SER A 218 46.88 -26.25 16.79
C SER A 218 46.00 -27.21 17.57
N ARG A 219 44.68 -27.13 17.38
CA ARG A 219 43.71 -28.00 18.06
C ARG A 219 43.86 -29.46 17.63
N GLU A 220 44.01 -29.72 16.33
CA GLU A 220 44.20 -31.08 15.82
C GLU A 220 45.48 -31.72 16.39
N LEU A 221 46.60 -31.00 16.38
CA LEU A 221 47.86 -31.49 16.93
C LEU A 221 47.80 -31.66 18.44
N PHE A 222 47.16 -30.74 19.16
CA PHE A 222 46.93 -30.85 20.61
C PHE A 222 46.22 -32.14 20.98
N ILE A 223 45.13 -32.48 20.27
CA ILE A 223 44.43 -33.76 20.47
C ILE A 223 45.33 -34.95 20.13
N LYS A 224 46.03 -34.93 18.98
CA LYS A 224 46.94 -36.04 18.61
C LYS A 224 48.03 -36.29 19.65
N VAL A 225 48.58 -35.21 20.24
CA VAL A 225 49.60 -35.36 21.29
C VAL A 225 48.98 -35.90 22.58
N ILE A 226 47.78 -35.47 22.97
CA ILE A 226 47.08 -36.05 24.13
C ILE A 226 46.84 -37.54 23.91
N GLU A 227 46.29 -37.94 22.76
CA GLU A 227 46.05 -39.35 22.45
C GLU A 227 47.35 -40.16 22.44
N GLY A 228 48.43 -39.61 21.86
CA GLY A 228 49.74 -40.25 21.89
C GLY A 228 50.34 -40.37 23.29
N LEU A 229 50.05 -39.43 24.20
CA LEU A 229 50.45 -39.54 25.60
C LEU A 229 49.67 -40.63 26.36
N CYS A 230 48.47 -40.98 25.91
CA CYS A 230 47.69 -42.08 26.48
C CYS A 230 48.27 -43.46 26.15
N GLU A 231 49.15 -43.59 25.14
CA GLU A 231 49.81 -44.86 24.78
C GLU A 231 50.95 -45.25 25.74
N TYR A 232 51.36 -44.34 26.65
CA TYR A 232 52.43 -44.61 27.59
C TYR A 232 51.90 -45.38 28.81
N ASP A 233 52.57 -46.48 29.16
CA ASP A 233 52.36 -47.19 30.42
C ASP A 233 53.47 -46.89 31.44
N ASP A 234 53.08 -46.92 32.71
CA ASP A 234 54.00 -47.00 33.84
C ASP A 234 53.66 -48.22 34.67
N HIS A 235 54.62 -49.14 34.82
CA HIS A 235 54.49 -50.37 35.59
C HIS A 235 53.22 -51.20 35.24
N GLY A 236 52.84 -51.24 33.96
CA GLY A 236 51.69 -52.01 33.47
C GLY A 236 50.33 -51.33 33.67
N THR A 237 50.30 -50.04 34.06
CA THR A 237 49.10 -49.20 34.07
C THR A 237 49.27 -48.04 33.10
N GLU A 238 48.26 -47.78 32.26
CA GLU A 238 48.29 -46.65 31.33
C GLU A 238 48.35 -45.33 32.12
N LEU A 239 49.29 -44.44 31.75
CA LEU A 239 49.60 -43.22 32.50
C LEU A 239 48.37 -42.32 32.67
N TYR A 240 47.50 -42.26 31.67
CA TYR A 240 46.30 -41.43 31.74
C TYR A 240 45.30 -41.93 32.80
N ILE A 241 45.24 -43.26 33.06
CA ILE A 241 44.40 -43.85 34.10
C ILE A 241 44.93 -43.42 35.47
N PHE A 242 46.24 -43.59 35.68
CA PHE A 242 46.89 -43.20 36.93
C PHE A 242 46.67 -41.71 37.24
N GLU A 243 46.96 -40.83 36.28
CA GLU A 243 46.83 -39.39 36.45
C GLU A 243 45.37 -38.97 36.68
N ALA A 244 44.42 -39.50 35.91
CA ALA A 244 43.00 -39.20 36.08
C ALA A 244 42.49 -39.62 37.47
N ASP A 245 42.80 -40.84 37.90
CA ASP A 245 42.36 -41.36 39.20
C ASP A 245 43.00 -40.63 40.38
N SER A 246 44.25 -40.17 40.23
CA SER A 246 44.93 -39.36 41.26
C SER A 246 44.21 -38.04 41.53
N HIS A 247 43.59 -37.44 40.51
CA HIS A 247 42.86 -36.18 40.59
C HIS A 247 41.36 -36.36 40.88
N LEU A 248 40.80 -37.56 40.70
CA LEU A 248 39.40 -37.87 41.00
C LEU A 248 39.16 -38.27 42.46
N LYS A 249 40.19 -38.77 43.17
CA LYS A 249 40.07 -39.05 44.61
C LYS A 249 39.94 -37.73 45.36
N PRO A 250 38.92 -37.54 46.22
CA PRO A 250 38.82 -36.34 47.03
C PRO A 250 40.05 -36.25 47.93
N GLN A 251 40.71 -35.08 47.92
CA GLN A 251 41.64 -34.71 48.98
C GLN A 251 40.93 -34.62 50.33
#